data_AF-A0A3C0IY09-F1
#
_entry.id   AF-A0A3C0IY09-F1
#
_cell.length_a   1.000
_cell.length_b   1.000
_cell.length_c   1.000
_cell.angle_alpha   90.00
_cell.angle_beta   90.00
_cell.angle_gamma   90.00
#
_symmetry.space_group_name_H-M   'P 1'
#
loop_
_entity.id
_entity.type
_entity.pdbx_description
1 polymer ?
#
loop_
_entity_poly.entity_id
_entity_poly.type
_entity_poly.pdbx_seq_one_letter_code
_entity_poly.pdbx_strand_id
1 'polypeptide(L)'
;MADRLRMSGISTGYDTAQLIEQLMAVERRPVLLMQQRQNAIKTRSDAWRDVGMRLSTLKSRAASLKSASVFNVKSAASSADKIVSASANSTATTGTYKVWVDRLATSTRAAGASELGRGLDMQEKLADAGFSITPTAGTFTINGVQIRIDADTVMSDGVDDASSNSVFGLINNSAAGVTASVVGNRMKLTANDGLSPVIVGSGGDTSNFLTAARLLGAASGTTITSQGSLGVAKTTVALTGARLGATIQSSVLGGVAEGETAGRLATALEGIETVTFTYQGAQYTTEALVAGDDMAAVAADLEAKMNAAAGLTD
;
A
#
# COMPACT_ATOMS: atom_id res chain seq x y z
N MET A 1 68.60 73.30 -64.80
CA MET A 1 68.34 72.89 -66.20
C MET A 1 67.62 71.57 -66.18
N ALA A 2 66.71 71.41 -67.14
CA ALA A 2 65.67 70.41 -67.21
C ALA A 2 66.17 68.96 -67.32
N ASP A 3 65.18 68.07 -67.21
CA ASP A 3 65.07 66.83 -67.98
C ASP A 3 65.87 65.65 -67.39
N ARG A 4 65.30 64.47 -67.11
CA ARG A 4 64.31 63.72 -67.88
C ARG A 4 63.54 62.74 -66.99
N LEU A 5 62.22 62.76 -67.12
CA LEU A 5 61.37 61.60 -66.89
C LEU A 5 61.87 60.49 -67.85
N ARG A 6 62.49 59.44 -67.31
CA ARG A 6 62.67 58.18 -68.03
C ARG A 6 61.74 57.15 -67.42
N MET A 7 60.60 56.98 -68.11
CA MET A 7 59.82 55.76 -68.07
C MET A 7 60.75 54.56 -68.29
N SER A 8 60.79 53.66 -67.31
CA SER A 8 61.30 52.30 -67.47
C SER A 8 60.14 51.37 -67.15
N GLY A 9 59.51 50.86 -68.21
CA GLY A 9 58.56 49.79 -68.09
C GLY A 9 59.25 48.43 -68.02
N ILE A 10 58.44 47.45 -67.64
CA ILE A 10 58.45 46.08 -68.17
C ILE A 10 59.66 45.19 -67.81
N SER A 11 60.07 45.15 -66.54
CA SER A 11 61.01 44.12 -66.06
C SER A 11 60.83 43.65 -64.60
N THR A 12 59.90 44.21 -63.83
CA THR A 12 59.71 43.76 -62.45
C THR A 12 58.43 42.96 -62.37
N GLY A 13 58.51 41.75 -61.81
CA GLY A 13 57.35 40.98 -61.38
C GLY A 13 56.53 41.82 -60.41
N TYR A 14 55.64 42.64 -60.96
CA TYR A 14 54.66 43.38 -60.18
C TYR A 14 53.75 42.32 -59.59
N ASP A 15 53.87 42.17 -58.28
CA ASP A 15 53.08 41.30 -57.46
C ASP A 15 51.65 41.86 -57.41
N THR A 16 50.93 41.65 -58.52
CA THR A 16 49.52 42.04 -58.67
C THR A 16 48.67 41.34 -57.62
N ALA A 17 49.11 40.18 -57.12
CA ALA A 17 48.50 39.54 -55.95
C ALA A 17 48.70 40.36 -54.68
N GLN A 18 49.91 40.87 -54.38
CA GLN A 18 50.13 41.80 -53.26
C GLN A 18 49.35 43.10 -53.39
N LEU A 19 49.25 43.69 -54.59
CA LEU A 19 48.46 44.92 -54.78
C LEU A 19 46.96 44.66 -54.57
N ILE A 20 46.43 43.55 -55.10
CA ILE A 20 45.04 43.13 -54.89
C ILE A 20 44.79 42.79 -53.41
N GLU A 21 45.73 42.14 -52.74
CA GLU A 21 45.65 41.84 -51.30
C GLU A 21 45.67 43.13 -50.45
N GLN A 22 46.52 44.10 -50.79
CA GLN A 22 46.53 45.43 -50.16
C GLN A 22 45.21 46.18 -50.39
N LEU A 23 44.63 46.12 -51.60
CA LEU A 23 43.34 46.76 -51.90
C LEU A 23 42.17 46.06 -51.18
N MET A 24 42.16 44.71 -51.17
CA MET A 24 41.20 43.92 -50.39
C MET A 24 41.34 44.17 -48.89
N ALA A 25 42.55 44.38 -48.37
CA ALA A 25 42.77 44.74 -46.98
C ALA A 25 42.16 46.11 -46.65
N VAL A 26 42.25 47.08 -47.57
CA VAL A 26 41.61 48.40 -47.42
C VAL A 26 40.08 48.28 -47.47
N GLU A 27 39.53 47.52 -48.42
CA GLU A 27 38.08 47.27 -48.53
C GLU A 27 37.51 46.44 -47.36
N ARG A 28 38.35 45.63 -46.69
CA ARG A 28 37.97 44.90 -45.46
C ARG A 28 38.03 45.75 -44.19
N ARG A 29 38.63 46.94 -44.21
CA ARG A 29 38.67 47.86 -43.05
C ARG A 29 37.29 48.17 -42.45
N PRO A 30 36.25 48.53 -43.23
CA PRO A 30 34.92 48.76 -42.65
C PRO A 30 34.35 47.53 -41.95
N VAL A 31 34.56 46.33 -42.50
CA VAL A 31 34.12 45.06 -41.90
C VAL A 31 34.84 44.80 -40.58
N LEU A 32 36.16 45.01 -40.53
CA LEU A 32 36.95 44.87 -39.30
C LEU A 32 36.50 45.87 -38.22
N LEU A 33 36.22 47.13 -38.59
CA LEU A 33 35.69 48.13 -37.66
C LEU A 33 34.30 47.73 -37.13
N MET A 34 33.43 47.18 -37.98
CA MET A 34 32.11 46.69 -37.56
C MET A 34 32.23 45.46 -36.64
N GLN A 35 33.15 44.53 -36.91
CA GLN A 35 33.44 43.38 -36.04
C GLN A 35 33.99 43.83 -34.67
N GLN A 36 34.89 44.82 -34.65
CA GLN A 36 35.39 45.42 -33.40
C GLN A 36 34.26 46.08 -32.60
N ARG A 37 33.38 46.84 -33.26
CA ARG A 37 32.20 47.44 -32.63
C ARG A 37 31.25 46.37 -32.08
N GLN A 38 31.02 45.30 -32.84
CA GLN A 38 30.18 44.18 -32.41
C GLN A 38 30.76 43.50 -31.16
N ASN A 39 32.07 43.22 -31.13
CA ASN A 39 32.75 42.66 -29.98
C ASN A 39 32.66 43.59 -28.76
N ALA A 40 32.87 44.90 -28.94
CA ALA A 40 32.75 45.87 -27.86
C ALA A 40 31.31 45.91 -27.27
N ILE A 41 30.29 45.87 -28.12
CA ILE A 41 28.88 45.81 -27.70
C ILE A 41 28.59 44.49 -26.98
N LYS A 42 29.13 43.37 -27.47
CA LYS A 42 28.96 42.05 -26.83
C LYS A 42 29.57 42.03 -25.43
N THR A 43 30.82 42.47 -25.27
CA THR A 43 31.47 42.58 -23.96
C THR A 43 30.68 43.47 -23.00
N ARG A 44 30.15 44.60 -23.51
CA ARG A 44 29.29 45.50 -22.71
C ARG A 44 28.00 44.80 -22.28
N SER A 45 27.34 44.08 -23.19
CA SER A 45 26.13 43.30 -22.89
C SER A 45 26.40 42.22 -21.84
N ASP A 46 27.51 41.49 -21.95
CA ASP A 46 27.87 40.44 -20.99
C ASP A 46 28.17 41.01 -19.60
N ALA A 47 28.84 42.17 -19.52
CA ALA A 47 29.04 42.88 -18.27
C ALA A 47 27.71 43.29 -17.61
N TRP A 48 26.74 43.80 -18.39
CA TRP A 48 25.40 44.12 -17.88
C TRP A 48 24.63 42.87 -17.42
N ARG A 49 24.79 41.74 -18.10
CA ARG A 49 24.19 40.46 -17.68
C ARG A 49 24.80 39.97 -16.37
N ASP A 50 26.12 40.07 -16.19
CA ASP A 50 26.78 39.69 -14.94
C ASP A 50 26.30 40.56 -13.75
N VAL A 51 26.22 41.88 -13.95
CA VAL A 51 25.65 42.79 -12.94
C VAL A 51 24.20 42.41 -12.62
N GLY A 52 23.39 42.11 -13.64
CA GLY A 52 22.01 41.65 -13.46
C GLY A 52 21.91 40.36 -12.64
N MET A 53 22.78 39.37 -12.91
CA MET A 53 22.82 38.11 -12.16
C MET A 53 23.26 38.32 -10.71
N ARG A 54 24.28 39.15 -10.47
CA ARG A 54 24.74 39.49 -9.11
C ARG A 54 23.64 40.20 -8.32
N LEU A 55 22.95 41.16 -8.94
CA LEU A 55 21.85 41.88 -8.29
C LEU A 55 20.65 40.98 -8.00
N SER A 56 20.32 40.06 -8.92
CA SER A 56 19.27 39.05 -8.70
C SER A 56 19.63 38.12 -7.53
N THR A 57 20.89 37.69 -7.46
CA THR A 57 21.39 36.87 -6.35
C THR A 57 21.32 37.64 -5.02
N LEU A 58 21.73 38.90 -5.01
CA LEU A 58 21.65 39.76 -3.84
C LEU A 58 20.19 39.96 -3.41
N LYS A 59 19.28 40.23 -4.35
CA LYS A 59 17.84 40.37 -4.08
C LYS A 59 17.26 39.08 -3.47
N SER A 60 17.62 37.92 -4.01
CA SER A 60 17.19 36.61 -3.49
C SER A 60 17.66 36.40 -2.04
N ARG A 61 18.94 36.69 -1.76
CA ARG A 61 19.51 36.61 -0.40
C ARG A 61 18.89 37.63 0.56
N ALA A 62 18.64 38.85 0.11
CA ALA A 62 17.97 39.88 0.94
C ALA A 62 16.50 39.51 1.22
N ALA A 63 15.81 38.89 0.26
CA ALA A 63 14.45 38.39 0.45
C ALA A 63 14.40 37.26 1.49
N SER A 64 15.37 36.33 1.49
CA SER A 64 15.43 35.28 2.52
C SER A 64 15.70 35.84 3.92
N LEU A 65 16.42 36.96 4.04
CA LEU A 65 16.63 37.64 5.32
C LEU A 65 15.42 38.47 5.80
N LYS A 66 14.48 38.85 4.92
CA LYS A 66 13.30 39.65 5.31
C LYS A 66 12.23 38.81 6.04
N SER A 67 12.29 37.49 5.95
CA SER A 67 11.34 36.61 6.62
C SER A 67 11.56 36.65 8.14
N ALA A 68 10.57 37.15 8.88
CA ALA A 68 10.59 37.22 10.35
C ALA A 68 10.81 35.84 11.03
N SER A 69 10.55 34.74 10.31
CA SER A 69 10.82 33.37 10.76
C SER A 69 12.32 33.07 10.96
N VAL A 70 13.23 33.80 10.29
CA VAL A 70 14.69 33.62 10.46
C VAL A 70 15.17 34.24 11.78
N PHE A 71 14.50 35.27 12.27
CA PHE A 71 14.84 35.94 13.53
C PHE A 71 14.13 35.33 14.74
N ASN A 72 13.02 34.61 14.52
CA ASN A 72 12.26 33.90 15.55
C ASN A 72 12.44 32.38 15.45
N VAL A 73 13.64 31.91 15.09
CA VAL A 73 13.94 30.47 15.12
C VAL A 73 13.97 30.03 16.59
N LYS A 74 12.97 29.25 16.99
CA LYS A 74 12.93 28.56 18.28
C LYS A 74 13.45 27.14 18.07
N SER A 75 14.32 26.67 18.96
CA SER A 75 14.76 25.28 19.00
C SER A 75 14.00 24.52 20.07
N ALA A 76 13.55 23.31 19.74
CA ALA A 76 13.05 22.35 20.72
C ALA A 76 14.17 21.33 20.98
N ALA A 77 14.43 21.04 22.25
CA ALA A 77 15.38 20.02 22.66
C ALA A 77 14.64 18.96 23.49
N SER A 78 14.72 17.70 23.04
CA SER A 78 14.17 16.55 23.77
C SER A 78 15.24 15.92 24.64
N SER A 79 14.89 15.55 25.87
CA SER A 79 15.77 14.76 26.75
C SER A 79 15.93 13.32 26.29
N ALA A 80 15.06 12.83 25.38
CA ALA A 80 15.06 11.48 24.85
C ALA A 80 14.74 11.47 23.34
N ASP A 81 15.65 12.02 22.53
CA ASP A 81 15.49 12.29 21.09
C ASP A 81 15.20 11.04 20.22
N LYS A 82 15.46 9.85 20.76
CA LYS A 82 15.16 8.55 20.11
C LYS A 82 13.72 8.06 20.37
N ILE A 83 13.01 8.65 21.31
CA ILE A 83 11.66 8.25 21.74
C ILE A 83 10.64 9.33 21.36
N VAL A 84 10.99 10.60 21.55
CA VAL A 84 10.16 11.75 21.19
C VAL A 84 11.04 12.81 20.54
N SER A 85 10.77 13.13 19.28
CA SER A 85 11.30 14.31 18.63
C SER A 85 10.28 15.44 18.71
N ALA A 86 10.75 16.65 19.02
CA ALA A 86 9.94 17.86 19.06
C ALA A 86 10.48 18.85 18.05
N SER A 87 9.59 19.49 17.28
CA SER A 87 9.96 20.59 16.37
C SER A 87 9.22 21.86 16.78
N ALA A 88 9.94 22.97 16.87
CA ALA A 88 9.37 24.26 17.21
C ALA A 88 9.27 25.14 15.97
N ASN A 89 8.12 25.78 15.77
CA ASN A 89 7.92 26.78 14.73
C ASN A 89 8.16 28.19 15.29
N SER A 90 8.17 29.21 14.42
CA SER A 90 8.46 30.59 14.81
C SER A 90 7.39 31.27 15.67
N THR A 91 6.27 30.59 15.94
CA THR A 91 5.17 31.03 16.80
C THR A 91 5.10 30.24 18.11
N ALA A 92 6.04 29.32 18.36
CA ALA A 92 6.02 28.46 19.53
C ALA A 92 6.34 29.24 20.83
N THR A 93 5.46 29.11 21.82
CA THR A 93 5.63 29.68 23.16
C THR A 93 6.83 29.03 23.85
N THR A 94 7.74 29.86 24.37
CA THR A 94 8.95 29.39 25.06
C THR A 94 8.59 28.84 26.44
N GLY A 95 8.82 27.55 26.67
CA GLY A 95 8.51 26.89 27.94
C GLY A 95 9.05 25.46 28.02
N THR A 96 9.10 24.90 29.23
CA THR A 96 9.53 23.52 29.49
C THR A 96 8.31 22.62 29.62
N TYR A 97 8.15 21.67 28.70
CA TYR A 97 7.03 20.72 28.69
C TYR A 97 7.50 19.34 29.16
N LYS A 98 6.76 18.73 30.10
CA LYS A 98 7.02 17.36 30.56
C LYS A 98 6.12 16.39 29.79
N VAL A 99 6.71 15.59 28.91
CA VAL A 99 6.01 14.57 28.12
C VAL A 99 6.36 13.20 28.69
N TRP A 100 5.34 12.44 29.10
CA TRP A 100 5.47 11.06 29.53
C TRP A 100 5.00 10.15 28.39
N VAL A 101 5.91 9.32 27.86
CA VAL A 101 5.56 8.28 26.89
C VAL A 101 5.28 7.01 27.67
N ASP A 102 4.01 6.70 27.87
CA ASP A 102 3.58 5.49 28.57
C ASP A 102 3.90 4.25 27.72
N ARG A 103 3.37 4.20 26.48
CA ARG A 103 3.56 3.07 25.55
C ARG A 103 3.60 3.51 24.09
N LEU A 104 4.47 2.87 23.31
CA LEU A 104 4.58 3.09 21.86
C LEU A 104 3.48 2.34 21.11
N ALA A 105 2.86 2.98 20.12
CA ALA A 105 1.92 2.31 19.22
C ALA A 105 2.65 1.22 18.43
N THR A 106 2.18 -0.03 18.54
CA THR A 106 2.74 -1.18 17.82
C THR A 106 1.93 -1.46 16.55
N SER A 107 2.59 -2.04 15.53
CA SER A 107 1.90 -2.49 14.32
C SER A 107 1.04 -3.73 14.61
N THR A 108 -0.22 -3.69 14.18
CA THR A 108 -1.14 -4.83 14.28
C THR A 108 -0.60 -6.01 13.48
N ARG A 109 -0.39 -7.15 14.15
CA ARG A 109 -0.05 -8.42 13.50
C ARG A 109 -1.15 -9.43 13.80
N ALA A 110 -1.85 -9.86 12.75
CA ALA A 110 -2.81 -10.96 12.80
C ALA A 110 -2.09 -12.25 12.38
N ALA A 111 -2.01 -13.22 13.28
CA ALA A 111 -1.49 -14.56 13.00
C ALA A 111 -2.63 -15.58 13.20
N GLY A 112 -2.87 -16.41 12.19
CA GLY A 112 -3.82 -17.53 12.29
C GLY A 112 -3.12 -18.80 12.79
N ALA A 113 -3.78 -19.56 13.66
CA ALA A 113 -3.26 -20.81 14.23
C ALA A 113 -3.57 -22.07 13.39
N SER A 114 -4.29 -21.94 12.27
CA SER A 114 -4.79 -23.06 11.45
C SER A 114 -4.87 -22.68 9.95
N GLU A 115 -5.38 -23.60 9.12
CA GLU A 115 -5.64 -23.37 7.70
C GLU A 115 -6.42 -22.05 7.50
N LEU A 116 -5.98 -21.23 6.53
CA LEU A 116 -6.50 -19.86 6.35
C LEU A 116 -8.01 -19.83 6.07
N GLY A 117 -8.52 -20.83 5.35
CA GLY A 117 -9.93 -20.96 5.01
C GLY A 117 -10.72 -21.78 6.03
N ARG A 118 -11.95 -21.36 6.29
CA ARG A 118 -12.94 -22.12 7.04
C ARG A 118 -13.29 -23.40 6.31
N GLY A 119 -13.68 -24.41 7.08
CA GLY A 119 -14.29 -25.63 6.55
C GLY A 119 -15.52 -25.34 5.67
N LEU A 120 -15.95 -26.37 4.95
CA LEU A 120 -17.21 -26.31 4.21
C LEU A 120 -18.39 -26.08 5.16
N ASP A 121 -19.35 -25.26 4.75
CA ASP A 121 -20.64 -25.19 5.43
C ASP A 121 -21.47 -26.40 4.96
N MET A 122 -21.53 -27.45 5.78
CA MET A 122 -21.95 -28.78 5.31
C MET A 122 -23.42 -28.87 4.87
N GLN A 123 -24.28 -28.04 5.47
CA GLN A 123 -25.73 -28.01 5.24
C GLN A 123 -26.15 -27.00 4.15
N GLU A 124 -25.20 -26.22 3.63
CA GLU A 124 -25.45 -25.34 2.49
C GLU A 124 -25.34 -26.12 1.18
N LYS A 125 -26.01 -25.60 0.14
CA LYS A 125 -25.93 -26.15 -1.21
C LYS A 125 -24.47 -26.20 -1.66
N LEU A 126 -24.10 -27.19 -2.47
CA LEU A 126 -22.72 -27.35 -2.95
C LEU A 126 -22.15 -26.07 -3.61
N ALA A 127 -23.01 -25.26 -4.24
CA ALA A 127 -22.63 -23.98 -4.82
C ALA A 127 -22.13 -22.94 -3.79
N ASP A 128 -22.69 -22.97 -2.58
CA ASP A 128 -22.48 -22.00 -1.50
C ASP A 128 -21.70 -22.55 -0.30
N ALA A 129 -21.48 -23.87 -0.26
CA ALA A 129 -20.75 -24.59 0.79
C ALA A 129 -19.29 -24.14 0.97
N GLY A 130 -18.74 -23.35 0.04
CA GLY A 130 -17.43 -22.70 0.18
C GLY A 130 -16.25 -23.43 -0.45
N PHE A 131 -16.50 -24.28 -1.46
CA PHE A 131 -15.45 -24.94 -2.23
C PHE A 131 -14.54 -23.94 -2.95
N SER A 132 -13.27 -24.32 -3.14
CA SER A 132 -12.33 -23.56 -4.00
C SER A 132 -12.75 -23.52 -5.46
N ILE A 133 -13.41 -24.58 -5.93
CA ILE A 133 -13.97 -24.72 -7.26
C ILE A 133 -15.42 -25.12 -7.06
N THR A 134 -16.36 -24.33 -7.55
CA THR A 134 -17.79 -24.60 -7.40
C THR A 134 -18.15 -25.94 -8.07
N PRO A 135 -18.72 -26.91 -7.32
CA PRO A 135 -19.22 -28.14 -7.89
C PRO A 135 -20.39 -27.89 -8.87
N THR A 136 -20.43 -28.64 -9.97
CA THR A 136 -21.50 -28.61 -10.97
C THR A 136 -22.39 -29.82 -10.82
N ALA A 137 -23.69 -29.64 -11.06
CA ALA A 137 -24.63 -30.74 -11.14
C ALA A 137 -24.21 -31.75 -12.22
N GLY A 138 -24.58 -33.02 -12.03
CA GLY A 138 -24.21 -34.10 -12.92
C GLY A 138 -23.92 -35.39 -12.16
N THR A 139 -23.05 -36.22 -12.70
CA THR A 139 -22.68 -37.50 -12.12
C THR A 139 -21.18 -37.61 -11.91
N PHE A 140 -20.78 -38.37 -10.89
CA PHE A 140 -19.42 -38.82 -10.68
C PHE A 140 -19.42 -40.29 -10.30
N THR A 141 -18.27 -40.96 -10.44
CA THR A 141 -18.20 -42.40 -10.22
C THR A 141 -17.26 -42.75 -9.06
N ILE A 142 -17.68 -43.69 -8.21
CA ILE A 142 -16.85 -44.33 -7.17
C ILE A 142 -16.98 -45.84 -7.32
N ASN A 143 -15.86 -46.57 -7.43
CA ASN A 143 -15.82 -48.03 -7.59
C ASN A 143 -16.72 -48.54 -8.74
N GLY A 144 -16.84 -47.77 -9.83
CA GLY A 144 -17.70 -48.09 -10.96
C GLY A 144 -19.20 -47.79 -10.76
N VAL A 145 -19.59 -47.31 -9.58
CA VAL A 145 -20.97 -46.90 -9.28
C VAL A 145 -21.14 -45.41 -9.55
N GLN A 146 -22.10 -45.07 -10.40
CA GLN A 146 -22.42 -43.68 -10.72
C GLN A 146 -23.31 -43.08 -9.64
N ILE A 147 -22.90 -41.92 -9.15
CA ILE A 147 -23.59 -41.12 -8.14
C ILE A 147 -23.99 -39.80 -8.77
N ARG A 148 -25.24 -39.39 -8.58
CA ARG A 148 -25.80 -38.16 -9.16
C ARG A 148 -25.91 -37.08 -8.09
N ILE A 149 -25.53 -35.86 -8.45
CA ILE A 149 -25.75 -34.64 -7.67
C ILE A 149 -26.48 -33.60 -8.54
N ASP A 150 -27.25 -32.74 -7.89
CA ASP A 150 -27.98 -31.65 -8.52
C ASP A 150 -27.72 -30.31 -7.82
N ALA A 151 -28.49 -29.28 -8.18
CA ALA A 151 -28.31 -27.93 -7.67
C ALA A 151 -28.70 -27.78 -6.18
N ASP A 152 -29.51 -28.70 -5.66
CA ASP A 152 -30.01 -28.68 -4.29
C ASP A 152 -29.24 -29.64 -3.38
N THR A 153 -28.32 -30.44 -3.93
CA THR A 153 -27.45 -31.31 -3.14
C THR A 153 -26.61 -30.51 -2.15
N VAL A 154 -26.49 -31.03 -0.94
CA VAL A 154 -25.63 -30.51 0.15
C VAL A 154 -24.50 -31.51 0.47
N MET A 155 -23.51 -31.13 1.29
CA MET A 155 -22.51 -32.12 1.74
C MET A 155 -23.09 -33.10 2.76
N SER A 156 -23.82 -32.57 3.75
CA SER A 156 -24.54 -33.32 4.77
C SER A 156 -25.81 -32.57 5.17
N ASP A 157 -26.93 -33.27 5.27
CA ASP A 157 -28.17 -32.70 5.83
C ASP A 157 -28.34 -33.02 7.32
N GLY A 158 -27.35 -33.67 7.92
CA GLY A 158 -27.32 -34.12 9.31
C GLY A 158 -27.91 -35.51 9.56
N VAL A 159 -28.62 -36.08 8.58
CA VAL A 159 -29.19 -37.44 8.66
C VAL A 159 -28.44 -38.40 7.74
N ASP A 160 -28.12 -37.97 6.52
CA ASP A 160 -27.28 -38.68 5.54
C ASP A 160 -27.71 -40.14 5.29
N ASP A 161 -29.02 -40.36 5.22
CA ASP A 161 -29.63 -41.66 4.92
C ASP A 161 -29.81 -41.89 3.41
N ALA A 162 -30.42 -43.03 3.05
CA ALA A 162 -30.64 -43.41 1.66
C ALA A 162 -31.63 -42.49 0.90
N SER A 163 -32.42 -41.68 1.61
CA SER A 163 -33.36 -40.71 1.03
C SER A 163 -32.81 -39.29 0.95
N SER A 164 -31.66 -39.05 1.57
CA SER A 164 -31.02 -37.75 1.70
C SER A 164 -30.42 -37.30 0.36
N ASN A 165 -30.67 -36.04 -0.04
CA ASN A 165 -29.95 -35.40 -1.15
C ASN A 165 -28.64 -34.76 -0.64
N SER A 166 -27.84 -35.57 0.06
CA SER A 166 -26.53 -35.17 0.58
C SER A 166 -25.44 -36.03 -0.02
N VAL A 167 -24.26 -35.47 -0.25
CA VAL A 167 -23.12 -36.24 -0.78
C VAL A 167 -22.80 -37.44 0.12
N PHE A 168 -22.88 -37.28 1.45
CA PHE A 168 -22.67 -38.40 2.37
C PHE A 168 -23.74 -39.47 2.25
N GLY A 169 -25.03 -39.10 2.22
CA GLY A 169 -26.12 -40.06 2.05
C GLY A 169 -26.02 -40.80 0.72
N LEU A 170 -25.77 -40.06 -0.36
CA LEU A 170 -25.61 -40.58 -1.72
C LEU A 170 -24.43 -41.53 -1.87
N ILE A 171 -23.32 -41.33 -1.15
CA ILE A 171 -22.15 -42.23 -1.19
C ILE A 171 -22.34 -43.40 -0.24
N ASN A 172 -22.64 -43.14 1.04
CA ASN A 172 -22.66 -44.13 2.11
C ASN A 172 -23.73 -45.21 1.91
N ASN A 173 -24.84 -44.85 1.27
CA ASN A 173 -25.95 -45.75 0.96
C ASN A 173 -25.92 -46.28 -0.48
N SER A 174 -24.85 -46.01 -1.24
CA SER A 174 -24.67 -46.55 -2.59
C SER A 174 -24.10 -47.98 -2.59
N ALA A 175 -24.18 -48.63 -3.74
CA ALA A 175 -23.50 -49.90 -3.98
C ALA A 175 -21.96 -49.76 -4.11
N ALA A 176 -21.38 -48.57 -3.96
CA ALA A 176 -19.94 -48.35 -4.12
C ALA A 176 -19.11 -49.02 -3.02
N GLY A 177 -19.72 -49.37 -1.87
CA GLY A 177 -19.05 -50.03 -0.76
C GLY A 177 -18.05 -49.12 -0.02
N VAL A 178 -18.33 -47.82 0.03
CA VAL A 178 -17.44 -46.79 0.58
C VAL A 178 -18.19 -45.91 1.56
N THR A 179 -17.52 -45.53 2.65
CA THR A 179 -17.97 -44.49 3.58
C THR A 179 -17.24 -43.18 3.31
N ALA A 180 -17.99 -42.12 3.05
CA ALA A 180 -17.56 -40.75 2.95
C ALA A 180 -17.68 -40.02 4.29
N SER A 181 -16.68 -39.20 4.58
CA SER A 181 -16.65 -38.28 5.71
C SER A 181 -15.81 -37.05 5.39
N VAL A 182 -15.92 -36.00 6.19
CA VAL A 182 -15.00 -34.85 6.16
C VAL A 182 -14.29 -34.75 7.50
N VAL A 183 -12.96 -34.80 7.47
CA VAL A 183 -12.10 -34.68 8.65
C VAL A 183 -11.03 -33.64 8.37
N GLY A 184 -10.92 -32.63 9.22
CA GLY A 184 -9.91 -31.57 9.07
C GLY A 184 -9.99 -30.85 7.72
N ASN A 185 -11.20 -30.47 7.29
CA ASN A 185 -11.47 -29.81 6.02
C ASN A 185 -11.03 -30.62 4.77
N ARG A 186 -10.86 -31.94 4.90
CA ARG A 186 -10.56 -32.86 3.78
C ARG A 186 -11.62 -33.93 3.70
N MET A 187 -12.04 -34.28 2.48
CA MET A 187 -12.94 -35.40 2.25
C MET A 187 -12.13 -36.69 2.38
N LYS A 188 -12.67 -37.67 3.07
CA LYS A 188 -12.10 -38.99 3.25
C LYS A 188 -13.11 -40.02 2.80
N LEU A 189 -12.68 -40.90 1.91
CA LEU A 189 -13.43 -42.05 1.44
C LEU A 189 -12.72 -43.31 1.92
N THR A 190 -13.43 -44.19 2.62
CA THR A 190 -12.89 -45.44 3.18
C THR A 190 -13.71 -46.62 2.70
N ALA A 191 -13.05 -47.66 2.19
CA ALA A 191 -13.71 -48.90 1.78
C ALA A 191 -14.30 -49.60 3.02
N ASN A 192 -15.55 -50.03 2.92
CA ASN A 192 -16.29 -50.62 4.04
C ASN A 192 -15.80 -52.03 4.39
N ASP A 193 -15.24 -52.74 3.41
CA ASP A 193 -14.64 -54.06 3.60
C ASP A 193 -13.21 -54.00 4.17
N GLY A 194 -12.59 -52.82 4.16
CA GLY A 194 -11.20 -52.60 4.58
C GLY A 194 -10.16 -53.27 3.67
N LEU A 195 -10.55 -53.81 2.52
CA LEU A 195 -9.73 -54.66 1.66
C LEU A 195 -9.69 -54.17 0.21
N SER A 196 -10.81 -53.70 -0.32
CA SER A 196 -10.89 -53.23 -1.70
C SER A 196 -10.35 -51.80 -1.82
N PRO A 197 -9.55 -51.50 -2.88
CA PRO A 197 -9.12 -50.14 -3.13
C PRO A 197 -10.32 -49.28 -3.56
N VAL A 198 -10.40 -48.07 -3.02
CA VAL A 198 -11.32 -47.04 -3.50
C VAL A 198 -10.76 -46.44 -4.78
N ILE A 199 -11.55 -46.50 -5.83
CA ILE A 199 -11.26 -45.92 -7.14
C ILE A 199 -12.30 -44.84 -7.41
N VAL A 200 -11.84 -43.66 -7.83
CA VAL A 200 -12.71 -42.53 -8.16
C VAL A 200 -12.53 -42.12 -9.60
N GLY A 201 -13.64 -41.70 -10.20
CA GLY A 201 -13.68 -41.16 -11.55
C GLY A 201 -13.98 -42.19 -12.62
N SER A 202 -14.67 -41.73 -13.66
CA SER A 202 -14.82 -42.45 -14.93
C SER A 202 -14.80 -41.47 -16.09
N GLY A 203 -14.54 -41.95 -17.32
CA GLY A 203 -14.62 -41.12 -18.52
C GLY A 203 -16.04 -40.66 -18.86
N GLY A 204 -17.07 -41.19 -18.19
CA GLY A 204 -18.48 -40.82 -18.36
C GLY A 204 -19.00 -39.85 -17.30
N ASP A 205 -18.14 -39.34 -16.41
CA ASP A 205 -18.54 -38.41 -15.37
C ASP A 205 -18.90 -37.04 -15.97
N THR A 206 -20.05 -36.49 -15.56
CA THR A 206 -20.57 -35.22 -16.09
C THR A 206 -20.48 -34.07 -15.09
N SER A 207 -20.24 -34.36 -13.80
CA SER A 207 -19.97 -33.37 -12.77
C SER A 207 -18.47 -33.15 -12.59
N ASN A 208 -18.07 -31.96 -12.15
CA ASN A 208 -16.70 -31.68 -11.72
C ASN A 208 -16.46 -32.00 -10.22
N PHE A 209 -17.38 -32.70 -9.55
CA PHE A 209 -17.36 -32.86 -8.09
C PHE A 209 -16.05 -33.46 -7.56
N LEU A 210 -15.52 -34.51 -8.20
CA LEU A 210 -14.26 -35.14 -7.77
C LEU A 210 -13.05 -34.20 -7.87
N THR A 211 -13.08 -33.26 -8.82
CA THR A 211 -12.08 -32.20 -8.96
C THR A 211 -12.26 -31.15 -7.87
N ALA A 212 -13.50 -30.70 -7.63
CA ALA A 212 -13.83 -29.75 -6.57
C ALA A 212 -13.50 -30.30 -5.16
N ALA A 213 -13.77 -31.58 -4.94
CA ALA A 213 -13.43 -32.33 -3.74
C ALA A 213 -11.94 -32.73 -3.66
N ARG A 214 -11.15 -32.42 -4.68
CA ARG A 214 -9.71 -32.72 -4.78
C ARG A 214 -9.37 -34.20 -4.57
N LEU A 215 -10.27 -35.10 -5.00
CA LEU A 215 -10.10 -36.54 -4.93
C LEU A 215 -9.53 -37.11 -6.24
N LEU A 216 -9.71 -36.40 -7.36
CA LEU A 216 -9.13 -36.81 -8.63
C LEU A 216 -7.60 -36.76 -8.56
N GLY A 217 -6.95 -37.89 -8.84
CA GLY A 217 -5.49 -38.05 -8.73
C GLY A 217 -4.98 -38.46 -7.34
N ALA A 218 -5.87 -38.63 -6.35
CA ALA A 218 -5.49 -39.28 -5.10
C ALA A 218 -5.06 -40.73 -5.36
N ALA A 219 -3.98 -41.18 -4.70
CA ALA A 219 -3.52 -42.55 -4.83
C ALA A 219 -4.61 -43.53 -4.38
N SER A 220 -4.92 -44.52 -5.23
CA SER A 220 -5.89 -45.56 -4.92
C SER A 220 -5.44 -46.40 -3.73
N GLY A 221 -6.37 -46.73 -2.84
CA GLY A 221 -6.13 -47.52 -1.64
C GLY A 221 -7.42 -47.72 -0.85
N THR A 222 -7.36 -48.47 0.26
CA THR A 222 -8.54 -48.73 1.12
C THR A 222 -9.08 -47.46 1.78
N THR A 223 -8.29 -46.39 1.80
CA THR A 223 -8.72 -45.05 2.15
C THR A 223 -8.06 -44.05 1.21
N ILE A 224 -8.85 -43.14 0.66
CA ILE A 224 -8.37 -42.00 -0.10
C ILE A 224 -8.82 -40.71 0.59
N THR A 225 -7.98 -39.69 0.52
CA THR A 225 -8.25 -38.37 1.13
C THR A 225 -7.99 -37.28 0.10
N SER A 226 -8.75 -36.20 0.16
CA SER A 226 -8.54 -35.01 -0.66
C SER A 226 -7.08 -34.56 -0.62
N GLN A 227 -6.54 -34.21 -1.77
CA GLN A 227 -5.15 -33.73 -1.93
C GLN A 227 -4.91 -32.34 -1.29
N GLY A 228 -5.97 -31.66 -0.88
CA GLY A 228 -5.92 -30.37 -0.20
C GLY A 228 -7.24 -30.07 0.51
N SER A 229 -7.29 -28.93 1.19
CA SER A 229 -8.48 -28.47 1.89
C SER A 229 -9.63 -28.23 0.92
N LEU A 230 -10.85 -28.56 1.33
CA LEU A 230 -12.07 -28.38 0.54
C LEU A 230 -12.53 -26.92 0.58
N GLY A 231 -12.74 -26.41 1.80
CA GLY A 231 -13.12 -25.02 2.06
C GLY A 231 -11.92 -24.09 1.97
N VAL A 232 -12.11 -22.92 1.36
CA VAL A 232 -11.07 -21.88 1.21
C VAL A 232 -11.53 -20.52 1.70
N ALA A 233 -10.55 -19.68 2.04
CA ALA A 233 -10.79 -18.27 2.29
C ALA A 233 -11.09 -17.54 0.98
N LYS A 234 -11.97 -16.54 1.04
CA LYS A 234 -12.25 -15.63 -0.08
C LYS A 234 -11.33 -14.41 0.05
N THR A 235 -10.38 -14.27 -0.88
CA THR A 235 -9.35 -13.21 -0.86
C THR A 235 -9.80 -11.90 -1.51
N THR A 236 -10.97 -11.89 -2.14
CA THR A 236 -11.51 -10.76 -2.91
C THR A 236 -12.67 -10.04 -2.22
N VAL A 237 -12.99 -10.43 -0.98
CA VAL A 237 -14.09 -9.87 -0.19
C VAL A 237 -13.54 -9.27 1.11
N ALA A 238 -14.35 -8.43 1.76
CA ALA A 238 -14.01 -7.88 3.08
C ALA A 238 -13.69 -8.99 4.09
N LEU A 239 -12.85 -8.67 5.08
CA LEU A 239 -12.34 -9.62 6.07
C LEU A 239 -13.45 -10.38 6.81
N THR A 240 -14.57 -9.70 7.07
CA THR A 240 -15.78 -10.27 7.69
C THR A 240 -16.45 -11.36 6.84
N GLY A 241 -16.31 -11.29 5.51
CA GLY A 241 -16.82 -12.28 4.54
C GLY A 241 -15.77 -13.24 4.02
N ALA A 242 -14.50 -13.12 4.45
CA ALA A 242 -13.37 -13.85 3.90
C ALA A 242 -13.36 -15.35 4.24
N ARG A 243 -14.36 -15.85 4.98
CA ARG A 243 -14.48 -17.26 5.41
C ARG A 243 -13.17 -17.78 6.03
N LEU A 244 -12.65 -17.07 7.02
CA LEU A 244 -11.43 -17.48 7.69
C LEU A 244 -11.66 -18.66 8.65
N GLY A 245 -10.72 -19.59 8.69
CA GLY A 245 -10.82 -20.82 9.50
C GLY A 245 -10.60 -20.60 11.00
N ALA A 246 -10.07 -19.45 11.37
CA ALA A 246 -9.96 -19.00 12.75
C ALA A 246 -10.39 -17.52 12.83
N THR A 247 -10.99 -17.15 13.95
CA THR A 247 -11.21 -15.73 14.27
C THR A 247 -9.85 -15.04 14.28
N ILE A 248 -9.76 -13.91 13.58
CA ILE A 248 -8.57 -13.06 13.71
C ILE A 248 -8.61 -12.47 15.12
N GLN A 249 -7.73 -12.96 15.98
CA GLN A 249 -7.46 -12.29 17.24
C GLN A 249 -6.71 -11.01 16.94
N SER A 250 -7.46 -9.92 16.88
CA SER A 250 -6.92 -8.59 16.90
C SER A 250 -6.33 -8.34 18.30
N SER A 251 -5.01 -8.34 18.43
CA SER A 251 -4.36 -7.72 19.58
C SER A 251 -4.35 -6.21 19.33
N VAL A 252 -5.53 -5.60 19.42
CA VAL A 252 -5.63 -4.14 19.47
C VAL A 252 -5.66 -3.75 20.93
N LEU A 253 -4.46 -3.49 21.46
CA LEU A 253 -4.30 -2.44 22.46
C LEU A 253 -3.67 -1.25 21.72
N GLY A 254 -4.52 -0.39 21.13
CA GLY A 254 -4.10 0.87 20.52
C GLY A 254 -3.91 0.90 18.99
N GLY A 255 -4.43 -0.07 18.25
CA GLY A 255 -4.46 -0.08 16.78
C GLY A 255 -5.79 0.39 16.19
N VAL A 256 -5.70 1.15 15.11
CA VAL A 256 -6.83 1.57 14.25
C VAL A 256 -7.40 0.32 13.55
N ALA A 257 -8.67 -0.01 13.80
CA ALA A 257 -9.38 -1.09 13.09
C ALA A 257 -9.65 -0.69 11.62
N GLU A 258 -9.78 -1.67 10.72
CA GLU A 258 -10.12 -1.39 9.31
C GLU A 258 -11.45 -0.62 9.21
N GLY A 259 -11.41 0.55 8.55
CA GLY A 259 -12.57 1.44 8.34
C GLY A 259 -12.48 2.81 9.02
N GLU A 260 -11.48 3.00 9.88
CA GLU A 260 -11.28 4.23 10.65
C GLU A 260 -10.42 5.26 9.88
N THR A 261 -10.85 6.51 9.89
CA THR A 261 -10.10 7.62 9.28
C THR A 261 -9.04 8.10 10.28
N ALA A 262 -7.78 8.22 9.84
CA ALA A 262 -6.71 8.77 10.68
C ALA A 262 -7.14 10.11 11.29
N GLY A 263 -7.06 10.22 12.62
CA GLY A 263 -7.43 11.43 13.38
C GLY A 263 -8.72 11.34 14.20
N ARG A 264 -9.46 10.22 14.15
CA ARG A 264 -10.67 9.99 14.97
C ARG A 264 -10.44 8.87 16.00
N LEU A 265 -11.17 8.92 17.12
CA LEU A 265 -11.18 7.83 18.10
C LEU A 265 -11.82 6.57 17.52
N ALA A 266 -11.19 5.43 17.79
CA ALA A 266 -11.66 4.12 17.35
C ALA A 266 -13.08 3.84 17.86
N THR A 267 -13.90 3.22 17.01
CA THR A 267 -15.30 2.84 17.30
C THR A 267 -15.41 1.81 18.44
N ALA A 268 -14.30 1.17 18.81
CA ALA A 268 -14.21 0.16 19.87
C ALA A 268 -13.81 0.75 21.23
N LEU A 269 -14.48 1.81 21.67
CA LEU A 269 -14.43 2.23 23.08
C LEU A 269 -15.31 1.28 23.90
N GLU A 270 -14.69 0.29 24.57
CA GLU A 270 -15.36 -0.51 25.60
C GLU A 270 -15.44 0.30 26.91
N GLY A 271 -16.24 1.36 26.91
CA GLY A 271 -16.52 2.17 28.11
C GLY A 271 -16.37 3.68 27.92
N ILE A 272 -16.70 4.43 28.97
CA ILE A 272 -16.51 5.88 29.04
C ILE A 272 -15.04 6.12 29.38
N GLU A 273 -14.21 6.40 28.39
CA GLU A 273 -12.83 6.80 28.60
C GLU A 273 -12.73 8.32 28.72
N THR A 274 -12.02 8.80 29.75
CA THR A 274 -11.74 10.21 29.98
C THR A 274 -10.24 10.42 30.07
N VAL A 275 -9.71 11.44 29.39
CA VAL A 275 -8.30 11.83 29.56
C VAL A 275 -8.23 12.82 30.72
N THR A 276 -7.46 12.47 31.74
CA THR A 276 -7.25 13.32 32.93
C THR A 276 -5.85 13.90 32.93
N PHE A 277 -5.75 15.21 33.06
CA PHE A 277 -4.50 15.92 33.27
C PHE A 277 -4.49 16.54 34.68
N THR A 278 -3.32 16.61 35.33
CA THR A 278 -3.16 17.23 36.65
C THR A 278 -2.20 18.42 36.58
N TYR A 279 -2.66 19.60 36.99
CA TYR A 279 -1.86 20.82 37.10
C TYR A 279 -1.97 21.43 38.50
N GLN A 280 -0.83 21.66 39.15
CA GLN A 280 -0.77 22.22 40.52
C GLN A 280 -1.68 21.49 41.54
N GLY A 281 -1.87 20.18 41.36
CA GLY A 281 -2.72 19.35 42.22
C GLY A 281 -4.22 19.37 41.89
N ALA A 282 -4.66 20.18 40.91
CA ALA A 282 -6.02 20.15 40.39
C ALA A 282 -6.11 19.25 39.15
N GLN A 283 -7.14 18.40 39.10
CA GLN A 283 -7.42 17.51 37.98
C GLN A 283 -8.37 18.18 36.99
N TYR A 284 -8.05 18.08 35.70
CA TYR A 284 -8.86 18.55 34.58
C TYR A 284 -9.15 17.36 33.66
N THR A 285 -10.43 17.07 33.47
CA THR A 285 -10.91 15.95 32.66
C THR A 285 -11.56 16.46 31.38
N THR A 286 -11.37 15.73 30.28
CA THR A 286 -12.20 15.89 29.08
C THR A 286 -13.63 15.46 29.39
N GLU A 287 -14.59 15.89 28.56
CA GLU A 287 -15.90 15.23 28.54
C GLU A 287 -15.74 13.76 28.13
N ALA A 288 -16.78 12.96 28.38
CA ALA A 288 -16.82 11.55 28.02
C ALA A 288 -16.55 11.41 26.52
N LEU A 289 -15.45 10.73 26.17
CA LEU A 289 -15.06 10.53 24.78
C LEU A 289 -15.94 9.46 24.15
N VAL A 290 -16.49 9.76 22.98
CA VAL A 290 -17.35 8.85 22.21
C VAL A 290 -16.62 8.37 20.96
N ALA A 291 -16.97 7.16 20.53
CA ALA A 291 -16.55 6.59 19.25
C ALA A 291 -16.69 7.61 18.10
N GLY A 292 -15.58 7.90 17.42
CA GLY A 292 -15.55 8.83 16.31
C GLY A 292 -15.28 10.29 16.68
N ASP A 293 -15.01 10.66 17.93
CA ASP A 293 -14.60 12.03 18.26
C ASP A 293 -13.28 12.41 17.59
N ASP A 294 -13.19 13.66 17.15
CA ASP A 294 -12.01 14.22 16.49
C ASP A 294 -10.92 14.53 17.53
N MET A 295 -9.76 13.88 17.38
CA MET A 295 -8.64 14.05 18.30
C MET A 295 -8.02 15.45 18.25
N ALA A 296 -8.15 16.18 17.15
CA ALA A 296 -7.74 17.57 17.07
C ALA A 296 -8.66 18.47 17.90
N ALA A 297 -9.96 18.18 17.92
CA ALA A 297 -10.93 18.92 18.73
C ALA A 297 -10.75 18.63 20.22
N VAL A 298 -10.51 17.38 20.59
CA VAL A 298 -10.23 16.99 21.99
C VAL A 298 -8.91 17.60 22.47
N ALA A 299 -7.88 17.60 21.63
CA ALA A 299 -6.62 18.26 21.95
C ALA A 299 -6.80 19.78 22.15
N ALA A 300 -7.61 20.43 21.30
CA ALA A 300 -7.92 21.85 21.43
C ALA A 300 -8.72 22.18 22.70
N ASP A 301 -9.68 21.33 23.11
CA ASP A 301 -10.40 21.48 24.39
C ASP A 301 -9.46 21.33 25.59
N LEU A 302 -8.56 20.34 25.54
CA LEU A 302 -7.51 20.16 26.56
C LEU A 302 -6.57 21.36 26.62
N GLU A 303 -6.13 21.88 25.47
CA GLU A 303 -5.29 23.07 25.38
C GLU A 303 -6.00 24.31 25.93
N ALA A 304 -7.27 24.51 25.61
CA ALA A 304 -8.07 25.61 26.14
C ALA A 304 -8.21 25.53 27.68
N LYS A 305 -8.50 24.33 28.21
CA LYS A 305 -8.58 24.09 29.66
C LYS A 305 -7.22 24.26 30.36
N MET A 306 -6.12 23.87 29.70
CA MET A 306 -4.76 24.10 30.19
C MET A 306 -4.40 25.58 30.22
N ASN A 307 -4.75 26.34 29.18
CA ASN A 307 -4.51 27.78 29.11
C ASN A 307 -5.34 28.54 30.15
N ALA A 308 -6.59 28.14 30.38
CA ALA A 308 -7.42 28.67 31.45
C ALA A 308 -6.85 28.37 32.85
N ALA A 309 -6.37 27.15 33.09
CA ALA A 309 -5.74 26.75 34.35
C ALA A 309 -4.42 27.49 34.62
N ALA A 310 -3.69 27.87 33.57
CA ALA A 310 -2.46 28.65 33.64
C ALA A 310 -2.70 30.17 33.78
N GLY A 311 -3.96 30.64 33.75
CA GLY A 311 -4.30 32.06 33.81
C GLY A 311 -3.90 32.84 32.56
N LEU A 312 -3.81 32.17 31.41
CA LEU A 312 -3.41 32.72 30.11
C LEU A 312 -4.60 33.09 29.21
N THR A 313 -5.80 33.22 29.77
CA THR A 313 -6.98 33.71 29.03
C THR A 313 -6.86 35.20 28.82
N ASP A 314 -6.82 35.65 27.56
CA ASP A 314 -7.24 37.00 27.19
C ASP A 314 -8.70 37.26 27.62
#